data_AF-A0A517WUJ7-F1
#
_entry.id   AF-A0A517WUJ7-F1
#
_cell.length_a   1.000
_cell.length_b   1.000
_cell.length_c   1.000
_cell.angle_alpha   90.00
_cell.angle_beta   90.00
_cell.angle_gamma   90.00
#
_symmetry.space_group_name_H-M   'P 1'
#
loop_
_entity.id
_entity.type
_entity.pdbx_description
1 polymer ?
#
loop_
_entity_poly.entity_id
_entity_poly.type
_entity_poly.pdbx_seq_one_letter_code
_entity_poly.pdbx_strand_id
1 'polypeptide(L)'
;MFSNPIFIREALTSPRQLRHYLIRSGYVAAVFILIFTAGQTILGTQQIQTVTIGEFARLGNLIFQIIAFLQLLLVLFFTLLFSAGSIAQEKDRGTLILLLMTELKDRELVSGKIQSSLLIVYVLLAASIPVCIFLYLMGGVELSQIIWMELLCLMTVFATGSWAGLVAFWREKTFQTLAISVLGMVVFLGVVELVVSLIGPQFGGRAWIAGLNPFRSLYEILNPLSLNSGLQVITVSAWPSFVSLFVLGIALKAYTILRLRVWNPSRSVYKSTAKEETEEAVIIKEKSRSIWSNPVIWREIMTKAYGRKVFVIKLAYVLLAGFTLWSASTSNAAAEGVLYLGVIPPQGLAFAGIAWLSLMLMNTQAVTSITSEKDSKTLELLLVTDISAKEFVLGKLGGIFYNSKEIIFIPTLILLYLVFQGVFSLEGFLCTLLGFFALMVFAIVLGLHMGLTYDNSRSAIGGSLGTLFFLFVGIAIFMILLVQARSSFALQLQSFLVFIVVGSAALHSVMTHRNPSHALAISAWLLPFLTFYAITSFLLGGTLGVLITILFAYGLPVLSMYIPAVSEFDVALGKTTFDKG
;
A
#
# COMPACT_ATOMS: atom_id res chain seq x y z
N MET A 1 5.27 29.38 -16.11
CA MET A 1 5.94 29.47 -14.80
C MET A 1 6.06 28.10 -14.12
N PHE A 2 6.59 27.11 -14.84
CA PHE A 2 7.15 25.87 -14.28
C PHE A 2 8.53 25.74 -14.93
N SER A 3 9.60 26.04 -14.22
CA SER A 3 10.97 26.09 -14.81
C SER A 3 11.64 24.72 -14.91
N ASN A 4 10.90 23.64 -14.62
CA ASN A 4 11.46 22.31 -14.53
C ASN A 4 11.19 21.48 -15.81
N PRO A 5 12.22 21.13 -16.59
CA PRO A 5 12.05 20.46 -17.87
C PRO A 5 11.45 19.04 -17.73
N ILE A 6 11.75 18.33 -16.63
CA ILE A 6 11.23 16.98 -16.37
C ILE A 6 9.71 17.03 -16.16
N PHE A 7 9.25 17.97 -15.33
CA PHE A 7 7.82 18.11 -15.04
C PHE A 7 7.03 18.58 -16.26
N ILE A 8 7.56 19.55 -17.02
CA ILE A 8 6.92 20.05 -18.25
C ILE A 8 6.72 18.91 -19.24
N ARG A 9 7.77 18.10 -19.47
CA ARG A 9 7.68 16.96 -20.39
C ARG A 9 6.56 16.02 -19.98
N GLU A 10 6.53 15.60 -18.71
CA GLU A 10 5.53 14.65 -18.23
C GLU A 10 4.10 15.23 -18.28
N ALA A 11 3.94 16.51 -17.92
CA ALA A 11 2.64 17.19 -17.95
C ALA A 11 2.07 17.34 -19.37
N LEU A 12 2.94 17.48 -20.38
CA LEU A 12 2.52 17.58 -21.78
C LEU A 12 2.26 16.21 -22.43
N THR A 13 2.93 15.16 -22.00
CA THR A 13 2.83 13.82 -22.60
C THR A 13 1.78 12.93 -21.92
N SER A 14 1.66 13.00 -20.60
CA SER A 14 0.78 12.13 -19.79
C SER A 14 -0.70 12.21 -20.20
N PRO A 15 -1.31 13.40 -20.39
CA PRO A 15 -2.74 13.50 -20.73
C PRO A 15 -3.14 12.84 -22.06
N ARG A 16 -2.18 12.52 -22.95
CA ARG A 16 -2.47 12.01 -24.29
C ARG A 16 -2.87 10.54 -24.32
N GLN A 17 -2.66 9.79 -23.24
CA GLN A 17 -2.95 8.36 -23.20
C GLN A 17 -4.36 8.09 -22.66
N LEU A 18 -5.14 7.25 -23.37
CA LEU A 18 -6.50 6.83 -22.98
C LEU A 18 -6.56 6.30 -21.54
N ARG A 19 -5.51 5.63 -21.08
CA ARG A 19 -5.37 5.15 -19.71
C ARG A 19 -5.58 6.25 -18.65
N HIS A 20 -5.09 7.47 -18.89
CA HIS A 20 -5.26 8.57 -17.93
C HIS A 20 -6.73 9.03 -17.85
N TYR A 21 -7.45 9.02 -18.97
CA TYR A 21 -8.89 9.30 -18.99
C TYR A 21 -9.67 8.22 -18.22
N LEU A 22 -9.37 6.93 -18.47
CA LEU A 22 -10.00 5.82 -17.78
C LEU A 22 -9.75 5.82 -16.27
N ILE A 23 -8.55 6.19 -15.81
CA ILE A 23 -8.25 6.28 -14.38
C ILE A 23 -9.04 7.41 -13.72
N ARG A 24 -9.19 8.56 -14.38
CA ARG A 24 -9.97 9.70 -13.86
C ARG A 24 -11.45 9.39 -13.79
N SER A 25 -12.02 8.87 -14.87
CA SER A 25 -13.44 8.48 -14.91
C SER A 25 -13.73 7.34 -13.94
N GLY A 26 -12.82 6.36 -13.85
CA GLY A 26 -12.91 5.25 -12.91
C GLY A 26 -12.89 5.71 -11.45
N TYR A 27 -12.04 6.68 -11.10
CA TYR A 27 -12.03 7.26 -9.76
C TYR A 27 -13.36 7.94 -9.41
N VAL A 28 -13.85 8.82 -10.28
CA VAL A 28 -15.13 9.52 -10.05
C VAL A 28 -16.30 8.52 -10.01
N ALA A 29 -16.30 7.52 -10.89
CA ALA A 29 -17.31 6.45 -10.89
C ALA A 29 -17.26 5.62 -9.59
N ALA A 30 -16.07 5.29 -9.08
CA ALA A 30 -15.92 4.55 -7.84
C ALA A 30 -16.45 5.36 -6.64
N VAL A 31 -16.14 6.66 -6.58
CA VAL A 31 -16.69 7.55 -5.54
C VAL A 31 -18.21 7.66 -5.68
N PHE A 32 -18.72 7.80 -6.90
CA PHE A 32 -20.17 7.84 -7.13
C PHE A 32 -20.87 6.54 -6.70
N ILE A 33 -20.29 5.37 -7.01
CA ILE A 33 -20.80 4.06 -6.57
C ILE A 33 -20.78 3.98 -5.05
N LEU A 34 -19.74 4.50 -4.38
CA LEU A 34 -19.70 4.57 -2.92
C LEU A 34 -20.80 5.46 -2.36
N ILE A 35 -21.01 6.67 -2.92
CA ILE A 35 -22.09 7.58 -2.53
C ILE A 35 -23.45 6.89 -2.71
N PHE A 36 -23.67 6.28 -3.87
CA PHE A 36 -24.91 5.59 -4.19
C PHE A 36 -25.17 4.40 -3.25
N THR A 37 -24.15 3.57 -3.02
CA THR A 37 -24.24 2.40 -2.13
C THR A 37 -24.48 2.82 -0.69
N ALA A 38 -23.73 3.80 -0.18
CA ALA A 38 -23.92 4.33 1.17
C ALA A 38 -25.30 4.96 1.34
N GLY A 39 -25.78 5.71 0.34
CA GLY A 39 -27.10 6.31 0.36
C GLY A 39 -28.23 5.29 0.41
N GLN A 40 -28.16 4.24 -0.41
CA GLN A 40 -29.09 3.12 -0.38
C GLN A 40 -29.02 2.33 0.94
N THR A 41 -27.82 2.20 1.52
CA THR A 41 -27.64 1.53 2.80
C THR A 41 -28.39 2.27 3.91
N ILE A 42 -28.30 3.60 3.95
CA ILE A 42 -28.84 4.39 5.06
C ILE A 42 -30.35 4.67 4.89
N LEU A 43 -30.80 5.03 3.68
CA LEU A 43 -32.21 5.40 3.43
C LEU A 43 -33.10 4.19 3.11
N GLY A 44 -32.51 3.07 2.69
CA GLY A 44 -33.25 1.92 2.17
C GLY A 44 -34.10 2.28 0.93
N THR A 45 -35.12 1.47 0.65
CA THR A 45 -36.09 1.73 -0.43
C THR A 45 -37.24 2.64 0.01
N GLN A 46 -37.12 3.35 1.15
CA GLN A 46 -38.19 4.22 1.61
C GLN A 46 -38.39 5.37 0.62
N GLN A 47 -39.64 5.65 0.28
CA GLN A 47 -39.98 6.72 -0.66
C GLN A 47 -39.46 8.05 -0.10
N ILE A 48 -38.73 8.79 -0.95
CA ILE A 48 -38.11 10.11 -0.69
C ILE A 48 -39.07 11.10 -0.01
N GLN A 49 -40.38 10.89 -0.15
CA GLN A 49 -41.45 11.70 0.44
C GLN A 49 -41.53 11.65 1.98
N THR A 50 -40.91 10.66 2.64
CA THR A 50 -40.92 10.51 4.11
C THR A 50 -39.59 10.88 4.79
N VAL A 51 -38.55 11.17 4.00
CA VAL A 51 -37.21 11.46 4.51
C VAL A 51 -37.17 12.89 5.04
N THR A 52 -36.83 13.05 6.31
CA THR A 52 -36.66 14.38 6.91
C THR A 52 -35.39 15.04 6.38
N ILE A 53 -35.38 16.38 6.27
CA ILE A 53 -34.20 17.15 5.85
C ILE A 53 -32.98 16.83 6.73
N GLY A 54 -33.21 16.52 8.02
CA GLY A 54 -32.16 16.15 8.97
C GLY A 54 -31.51 14.78 8.67
N GLU A 55 -32.27 13.79 8.20
CA GLU A 55 -31.72 12.48 7.80
C GLU A 55 -30.85 12.59 6.56
N PHE A 56 -31.27 13.42 5.60
CA PHE A 56 -30.49 13.70 4.39
C PHE A 56 -29.15 14.38 4.71
N ALA A 57 -29.15 15.34 5.65
CA ALA A 57 -27.93 15.99 6.14
C ALA A 57 -26.99 15.03 6.90
N ARG A 58 -27.55 14.11 7.72
CA ARG A 58 -26.74 13.08 8.41
C ARG A 58 -26.06 12.14 7.41
N LEU A 59 -26.76 11.75 6.35
CA LEU A 59 -26.23 10.93 5.28
C LEU A 59 -25.11 11.66 4.53
N GLY A 60 -25.30 12.93 4.18
CA GLY A 60 -24.26 13.76 3.56
C GLY A 60 -22.99 13.81 4.40
N ASN A 61 -23.14 14.02 5.71
CA ASN A 61 -22.02 14.02 6.66
C ASN A 61 -21.29 12.66 6.72
N LEU A 62 -22.02 11.55 6.85
CA LEU A 62 -21.43 10.21 6.93
C LEU A 62 -20.67 9.85 5.64
N ILE A 63 -21.26 10.11 4.48
CA ILE A 63 -20.63 9.88 3.18
C ILE A 63 -19.35 10.72 3.05
N PHE A 64 -19.39 11.98 3.49
CA PHE A 64 -18.21 12.83 3.50
C PHE A 64 -17.10 12.28 4.42
N GLN A 65 -17.43 11.77 5.62
CA GLN A 65 -16.44 11.15 6.50
C GLN A 65 -15.78 9.92 5.85
N ILE A 66 -16.55 9.04 5.22
CA ILE A 66 -16.03 7.86 4.53
C ILE A 66 -15.10 8.27 3.38
N ILE A 67 -15.55 9.21 2.53
CA ILE A 67 -14.76 9.68 1.38
C ILE A 67 -13.49 10.38 1.85
N ALA A 68 -13.57 11.26 2.83
CA ALA A 68 -12.44 12.02 3.34
C ALA A 68 -11.36 11.09 3.94
N PHE A 69 -11.78 10.09 4.73
CA PHE A 69 -10.86 9.09 5.28
C PHE A 69 -10.23 8.22 4.18
N LEU A 70 -11.05 7.73 3.25
CA LEU A 70 -10.59 6.92 2.12
C LEU A 70 -9.63 7.69 1.21
N GLN A 71 -9.95 8.93 0.89
CA GLN A 71 -9.13 9.82 0.07
C GLN A 71 -7.77 10.04 0.71
N LEU A 72 -7.72 10.39 2.00
CA LEU A 72 -6.45 10.58 2.70
C LEU A 72 -5.59 9.31 2.68
N LEU A 73 -6.20 8.15 2.93
CA LEU A 73 -5.55 6.85 2.95
C LEU A 73 -5.00 6.45 1.56
N LEU A 74 -5.80 6.63 0.49
CA LEU A 74 -5.38 6.39 -0.89
C LEU A 74 -4.23 7.30 -1.30
N VAL A 75 -4.34 8.59 -0.97
CA VAL A 75 -3.38 9.61 -1.35
C VAL A 75 -2.03 9.36 -0.66
N LEU A 76 -2.03 9.02 0.63
CA LEU A 76 -0.82 8.67 1.37
C LEU A 76 -0.14 7.44 0.74
N PHE A 77 -0.90 6.38 0.47
CA PHE A 77 -0.36 5.15 -0.10
C PHE A 77 0.21 5.35 -1.51
N PHE A 78 -0.56 5.91 -2.44
CA PHE A 78 -0.14 6.09 -3.82
C PHE A 78 0.99 7.11 -3.97
N THR A 79 1.04 8.14 -3.11
CA THR A 79 2.16 9.10 -3.10
C THR A 79 3.46 8.41 -2.74
N LEU A 80 3.47 7.62 -1.66
CA LEU A 80 4.64 6.85 -1.25
C LEU A 80 5.08 5.89 -2.36
N LEU A 81 4.13 5.15 -2.94
CA LEU A 81 4.39 4.14 -3.96
C LEU A 81 4.96 4.74 -5.25
N PHE A 82 4.32 5.77 -5.80
CA PHE A 82 4.70 6.34 -7.09
C PHE A 82 5.97 7.17 -7.00
N SER A 83 6.15 7.95 -5.94
CA SER A 83 7.38 8.73 -5.74
C SER A 83 8.58 7.82 -5.54
N ALA A 84 8.51 6.90 -4.58
CA ALA A 84 9.59 5.98 -4.27
C ALA A 84 9.91 5.05 -5.45
N GLY A 85 8.88 4.48 -6.09
CA GLY A 85 9.03 3.55 -7.21
C GLY A 85 9.62 4.20 -8.46
N SER A 86 9.23 5.44 -8.79
CA SER A 86 9.72 6.12 -10.01
C SER A 86 11.21 6.46 -9.96
N ILE A 87 11.74 6.77 -8.77
CA ILE A 87 13.16 7.08 -8.55
C ILE A 87 13.96 5.78 -8.44
N ALA A 88 13.43 4.79 -7.69
CA ALA A 88 14.11 3.52 -7.52
C ALA A 88 14.26 2.75 -8.84
N GLN A 89 13.28 2.84 -9.73
CA GLN A 89 13.39 2.26 -11.06
C GLN A 89 14.51 2.89 -11.91
N GLU A 90 14.69 4.22 -11.84
CA GLU A 90 15.80 4.88 -12.56
C GLU A 90 17.16 4.47 -12.00
N LYS A 91 17.23 4.12 -10.71
CA LYS A 91 18.43 3.54 -10.11
C LYS A 91 18.67 2.12 -10.60
N ASP A 92 17.65 1.26 -10.58
CA ASP A 92 17.76 -0.13 -11.02
C ASP A 92 18.14 -0.23 -12.51
N ARG A 93 17.72 0.74 -13.34
CA ARG A 93 18.10 0.84 -14.77
C ARG A 93 19.43 1.56 -15.03
N GLY A 94 20.06 2.12 -14.00
CA GLY A 94 21.28 2.94 -14.15
C GLY A 94 21.08 4.30 -14.83
N THR A 95 19.85 4.72 -15.13
CA THR A 95 19.58 5.99 -15.83
C THR A 95 19.67 7.21 -14.91
N LEU A 96 19.59 7.03 -13.58
CA LEU A 96 19.79 8.14 -12.64
C LEU A 96 21.18 8.77 -12.76
N ILE A 97 22.21 7.95 -13.01
CA ILE A 97 23.59 8.42 -13.15
C ILE A 97 23.72 9.30 -14.42
N LEU A 98 23.04 8.91 -15.50
CA LEU A 98 22.99 9.71 -16.74
C LEU A 98 22.34 11.07 -16.49
N LEU A 99 21.25 11.13 -15.73
CA LEU A 99 20.61 12.41 -15.36
C LEU A 99 21.54 13.30 -14.52
N LEU A 100 22.34 12.71 -13.62
CA LEU A 100 23.32 13.44 -12.81
C LEU A 100 24.53 13.97 -13.62
N MET A 101 24.76 13.46 -14.83
CA MET A 101 25.79 13.96 -15.76
C MET A 101 25.30 15.11 -16.66
N THR A 102 24.00 15.39 -16.66
CA THR A 102 23.42 16.52 -17.42
C THR A 102 23.58 17.86 -16.70
N GLU A 103 23.31 18.97 -17.38
CA GLU A 103 23.37 20.34 -16.82
C GLU A 103 22.23 20.68 -15.83
N LEU A 104 21.44 19.69 -15.41
CA LEU A 104 20.34 19.90 -14.46
C LEU A 104 20.87 20.19 -13.06
N LYS A 105 20.32 21.24 -12.42
CA LYS A 105 20.63 21.53 -11.01
C LYS A 105 20.00 20.47 -10.10
N ASP A 106 20.63 20.17 -8.98
CA ASP A 106 20.16 19.16 -8.01
C ASP A 106 18.71 19.43 -7.54
N ARG A 107 18.35 20.72 -7.36
CA ARG A 107 16.99 21.16 -7.02
C ARG A 107 15.97 20.87 -8.14
N GLU A 108 16.38 21.03 -9.39
CA GLU A 108 15.53 20.77 -10.57
C GLU A 108 15.35 19.27 -10.74
N LEU A 109 16.41 18.48 -10.57
CA LEU A 109 16.30 17.02 -10.60
C LEU A 109 15.34 16.51 -9.51
N VAL A 110 15.58 16.86 -8.24
CA VAL A 110 14.78 16.34 -7.11
C VAL A 110 13.33 16.83 -7.20
N SER A 111 13.10 18.13 -7.41
CA SER A 111 11.73 18.67 -7.49
C SER A 111 10.98 18.12 -8.71
N GLY A 112 11.65 18.06 -9.86
CA GLY A 112 11.05 17.64 -11.11
C GLY A 112 10.64 16.20 -11.06
N LYS A 113 11.49 15.34 -10.49
CA LYS A 113 11.23 13.91 -10.38
C LYS A 113 10.12 13.59 -9.38
N ILE A 114 10.13 14.23 -8.21
CA ILE A 114 9.05 14.04 -7.22
C ILE A 114 7.72 14.53 -7.80
N GLN A 115 7.66 15.75 -8.34
CA GLN A 115 6.40 16.31 -8.85
C GLN A 115 5.87 15.58 -10.09
N SER A 116 6.74 15.14 -11.00
CA SER A 116 6.31 14.38 -12.19
C SER A 116 5.72 13.02 -11.80
N SER A 117 6.31 12.35 -10.80
CA SER A 117 5.79 11.07 -10.31
C SER A 117 4.40 11.19 -9.64
N LEU A 118 4.09 12.36 -9.10
CA LEU A 118 2.86 12.66 -8.36
C LEU A 118 1.77 13.35 -9.19
N LEU A 119 2.02 13.60 -10.47
CA LEU A 119 1.07 14.27 -11.36
C LEU A 119 -0.30 13.60 -11.37
N ILE A 120 -0.33 12.26 -11.44
CA ILE A 120 -1.58 11.50 -11.39
C ILE A 120 -2.33 11.70 -10.07
N VAL A 121 -1.61 11.81 -8.95
CA VAL A 121 -2.22 12.02 -7.63
C VAL A 121 -2.84 13.41 -7.53
N TYR A 122 -2.14 14.46 -8.01
CA TYR A 122 -2.70 15.81 -8.07
C TYR A 122 -3.95 15.90 -8.95
N VAL A 123 -3.97 15.17 -10.06
CA VAL A 123 -5.13 15.11 -10.94
C VAL A 123 -6.31 14.40 -10.28
N LEU A 124 -6.07 13.33 -9.53
CA LEU A 124 -7.13 12.63 -8.79
C LEU A 124 -7.69 13.49 -7.65
N LEU A 125 -6.85 14.24 -6.94
CA LEU A 125 -7.29 15.24 -5.96
C LEU A 125 -8.10 16.38 -6.62
N ALA A 126 -7.67 16.87 -7.77
CA ALA A 126 -8.47 17.87 -8.49
C ALA A 126 -9.84 17.31 -8.93
N ALA A 127 -9.90 16.01 -9.26
CA ALA A 127 -11.12 15.32 -9.63
C ALA A 127 -12.06 15.01 -8.45
N SER A 128 -11.57 14.97 -7.20
CA SER A 128 -12.42 14.80 -6.02
C SER A 128 -13.14 16.08 -5.61
N ILE A 129 -12.60 17.26 -5.93
CA ILE A 129 -13.20 18.55 -5.53
C ILE A 129 -14.67 18.67 -5.97
N PRO A 130 -15.05 18.45 -7.25
CA PRO A 130 -16.45 18.55 -7.67
C PRO A 130 -17.36 17.55 -6.94
N VAL A 131 -16.84 16.35 -6.65
CA VAL A 131 -17.59 15.30 -5.95
C VAL A 131 -17.83 15.69 -4.49
N CYS A 132 -16.84 16.28 -3.81
CA CYS A 132 -17.01 16.76 -2.45
C CYS A 132 -17.94 17.98 -2.37
N ILE A 133 -17.88 18.89 -3.35
CA ILE A 133 -18.82 20.02 -3.46
C ILE A 133 -20.25 19.52 -3.69
N PHE A 134 -20.45 18.41 -4.40
CA PHE A 134 -21.77 17.82 -4.52
C PHE A 134 -22.35 17.38 -3.16
N LEU A 135 -21.52 16.90 -2.23
CA LEU A 135 -21.96 16.51 -0.88
C LEU A 135 -22.41 17.72 -0.04
N TYR A 136 -21.83 18.91 -0.27
CA TYR A 136 -22.31 20.15 0.34
C TYR A 136 -23.79 20.41 0.01
N LEU A 137 -24.24 20.07 -1.21
CA LEU A 137 -25.64 20.21 -1.61
C LEU A 137 -26.58 19.25 -0.86
N MET A 138 -26.07 18.15 -0.31
CA MET A 138 -26.85 17.20 0.49
C MET A 138 -27.09 17.69 1.92
N GLY A 139 -26.39 18.74 2.35
CA GLY A 139 -26.43 19.27 3.71
C GLY A 139 -25.57 18.46 4.70
N GLY A 140 -25.37 19.03 5.89
CA GLY A 140 -24.59 18.40 6.97
C GLY A 140 -23.07 18.46 6.84
N VAL A 141 -22.55 19.08 5.77
CA VAL A 141 -21.12 19.34 5.55
C VAL A 141 -20.94 20.82 5.24
N GLU A 142 -19.97 21.46 5.88
CA GLU A 142 -19.63 22.85 5.61
C GLU A 142 -18.60 22.96 4.48
N LEU A 143 -18.69 24.00 3.64
CA LEU A 143 -17.70 24.24 2.57
C LEU A 143 -16.28 24.40 3.13
N SER A 144 -16.13 24.97 4.34
CA SER A 144 -14.84 25.09 5.02
C SER A 144 -14.22 23.72 5.32
N GLN A 145 -15.01 22.72 5.72
CA GLN A 145 -14.53 21.35 5.96
C GLN A 145 -13.99 20.70 4.69
N ILE A 146 -14.67 20.90 3.56
CA ILE A 146 -14.24 20.38 2.26
C ILE A 146 -12.92 21.02 1.85
N ILE A 147 -12.81 22.36 1.95
CA ILE A 147 -11.58 23.08 1.58
C ILE A 147 -10.40 22.64 2.46
N TRP A 148 -10.61 22.53 3.78
CA TRP A 148 -9.55 22.08 4.70
C TRP A 148 -9.14 20.64 4.45
N MET A 149 -10.09 19.74 4.17
CA MET A 149 -9.81 18.34 3.84
C MET A 149 -8.98 18.22 2.56
N GLU A 150 -9.32 18.98 1.50
CA GLU A 150 -8.57 18.97 0.24
C GLU A 150 -7.17 19.60 0.38
N LEU A 151 -7.04 20.70 1.12
CA LEU A 151 -5.75 21.30 1.44
C LEU A 151 -4.86 20.37 2.29
N LEU A 152 -5.46 19.67 3.26
CA LEU A 152 -4.77 18.68 4.08
C LEU A 152 -4.26 17.52 3.22
N CYS A 153 -5.07 17.01 2.29
CA CYS A 153 -4.65 15.98 1.34
C CYS A 153 -3.48 16.48 0.47
N LEU A 154 -3.56 17.70 -0.06
CA LEU A 154 -2.49 18.29 -0.87
C LEU A 154 -1.17 18.44 -0.08
N MET A 155 -1.22 18.89 1.17
CA MET A 155 -0.04 18.98 2.02
C MET A 155 0.50 17.62 2.42
N THR A 156 -0.38 16.64 2.62
CA THR A 156 0.02 15.25 2.84
C THR A 156 0.76 14.69 1.62
N VAL A 157 0.30 14.93 0.39
CA VAL A 157 1.04 14.55 -0.84
C VAL A 157 2.42 15.18 -0.86
N PHE A 158 2.52 16.47 -0.54
CA PHE A 158 3.78 17.18 -0.58
C PHE A 158 4.79 16.64 0.45
N ALA A 159 4.35 16.45 1.70
CA ALA A 159 5.18 15.95 2.79
C ALA A 159 5.60 14.49 2.56
N THR A 160 4.65 13.61 2.26
CA THR A 160 4.92 12.17 2.04
C THR A 160 5.68 11.92 0.75
N GLY A 161 5.43 12.70 -0.30
CA GLY A 161 6.22 12.67 -1.54
C GLY A 161 7.66 13.10 -1.33
N SER A 162 7.89 14.08 -0.45
CA SER A 162 9.25 14.49 -0.06
C SER A 162 9.95 13.42 0.78
N TRP A 163 9.25 12.76 1.69
CA TRP A 163 9.75 11.60 2.43
C TRP A 163 10.13 10.43 1.51
N ALA A 164 9.22 10.01 0.63
CA ALA A 164 9.46 8.93 -0.32
C ALA A 164 10.61 9.25 -1.27
N GLY A 165 10.69 10.49 -1.75
CA GLY A 165 11.80 10.99 -2.57
C GLY A 165 13.14 10.90 -1.84
N LEU A 166 13.21 11.37 -0.58
CA LEU A 166 14.40 11.26 0.26
C LEU A 166 14.87 9.82 0.37
N VAL A 167 13.98 8.92 0.76
CA VAL A 167 14.28 7.49 0.93
C VAL A 167 14.78 6.89 -0.37
N ALA A 168 14.15 7.23 -1.50
CA ALA A 168 14.53 6.70 -2.80
C ALA A 168 15.89 7.20 -3.30
N PHE A 169 16.24 8.48 -3.07
CA PHE A 169 17.58 8.98 -3.38
C PHE A 169 18.66 8.45 -2.45
N TRP A 170 18.31 8.06 -1.22
CA TRP A 170 19.24 7.50 -0.24
C TRP A 170 19.51 5.99 -0.43
N ARG A 171 18.51 5.22 -0.86
CA ARG A 171 18.60 3.76 -1.00
C ARG A 171 18.90 3.31 -2.42
N GLU A 172 19.66 2.24 -2.54
CA GLU A 172 20.08 1.67 -3.84
C GLU A 172 19.09 0.63 -4.36
N LYS A 173 18.49 -0.18 -3.48
CA LYS A 173 17.61 -1.28 -3.85
C LYS A 173 16.13 -0.89 -3.78
N THR A 174 15.37 -1.16 -4.83
CA THR A 174 13.91 -0.92 -4.93
C THR A 174 13.12 -1.46 -3.73
N PHE A 175 13.35 -2.71 -3.32
CA PHE A 175 12.70 -3.29 -2.15
C PHE A 175 12.92 -2.45 -0.88
N GLN A 176 14.18 -2.07 -0.59
CA GLN A 176 14.49 -1.26 0.60
C GLN A 176 13.84 0.11 0.51
N THR A 177 13.85 0.72 -0.67
CA THR A 177 13.23 2.03 -0.91
C THR A 177 11.73 2.01 -0.62
N LEU A 178 11.01 1.01 -1.13
CA LEU A 178 9.56 0.88 -0.93
C LEU A 178 9.22 0.52 0.52
N ALA A 179 9.92 -0.48 1.08
CA ALA A 179 9.69 -0.92 2.46
C ALA A 179 9.96 0.19 3.48
N ILE A 180 11.06 0.94 3.34
CA ILE A 180 11.39 2.06 4.24
C ILE A 180 10.43 3.22 4.05
N SER A 181 9.97 3.48 2.82
CA SER A 181 8.99 4.53 2.56
C SER A 181 7.69 4.27 3.32
N VAL A 182 7.14 3.05 3.20
CA VAL A 182 5.89 2.65 3.87
C VAL A 182 6.07 2.48 5.37
N LEU A 183 7.02 1.64 5.83
CA LEU A 183 7.22 1.40 7.26
C LEU A 183 7.68 2.65 7.99
N GLY A 184 8.59 3.42 7.39
CA GLY A 184 9.07 4.65 8.00
C GLY A 184 7.97 5.69 8.14
N MET A 185 7.00 5.75 7.22
CA MET A 185 5.83 6.60 7.37
C MET A 185 4.93 6.14 8.52
N VAL A 186 4.65 4.82 8.64
CA VAL A 186 3.82 4.30 9.74
C VAL A 186 4.52 4.49 11.09
N VAL A 187 5.82 4.23 11.17
CA VAL A 187 6.63 4.50 12.36
C VAL A 187 6.63 5.99 12.70
N PHE A 188 6.77 6.87 11.71
CA PHE A 188 6.71 8.32 11.92
C PHE A 188 5.36 8.74 12.53
N LEU A 189 4.24 8.26 11.99
CA LEU A 189 2.91 8.54 12.55
C LEU A 189 2.76 8.01 13.98
N GLY A 190 3.28 6.80 14.25
CA GLY A 190 3.28 6.21 15.60
C GLY A 190 4.12 7.01 16.60
N VAL A 191 5.29 7.50 16.19
CA VAL A 191 6.15 8.35 17.02
C VAL A 191 5.49 9.69 17.29
N VAL A 192 4.85 10.32 16.28
CA VAL A 192 4.10 11.55 16.49
C VAL A 192 2.99 11.34 17.53
N GLU A 193 2.22 10.26 17.42
CA GLU A 193 1.15 9.97 18.39
C GLU A 193 1.69 9.69 19.79
N LEU A 194 2.80 8.95 19.89
CA LEU A 194 3.51 8.73 21.15
C LEU A 194 3.93 10.07 21.78
N VAL A 195 4.59 10.94 21.02
CA VAL A 195 5.05 12.25 21.52
C VAL A 195 3.87 13.12 21.96
N VAL A 196 2.78 13.15 21.20
CA VAL A 196 1.58 13.92 21.58
C VAL A 196 0.91 13.34 22.84
N SER A 197 0.95 12.02 23.03
CA SER A 197 0.42 11.39 24.25
C SER A 197 1.25 11.71 25.50
N LEU A 198 2.57 11.85 25.37
CA LEU A 198 3.47 12.23 26.47
C LEU A 198 3.41 13.72 26.80
N ILE A 199 3.14 14.56 25.80
CA ILE A 199 3.04 16.00 25.97
C ILE A 199 1.64 16.35 26.53
N GLY A 200 1.61 16.90 27.74
CA GLY A 200 0.36 17.31 28.40
C GLY A 200 -0.47 18.31 27.56
N PRO A 201 -1.80 18.37 27.76
CA PRO A 201 -2.70 19.25 26.99
C PRO A 201 -2.33 20.73 27.04
N GLN A 202 -1.65 21.16 28.11
CA GLN A 202 -1.28 22.56 28.37
C GLN A 202 -0.07 23.06 27.56
N PHE A 203 0.64 22.20 26.84
CA PHE A 203 1.80 22.61 26.06
C PHE A 203 1.36 23.34 24.79
N GLY A 204 1.70 24.63 24.67
CA GLY A 204 1.33 25.45 23.50
C GLY A 204 1.84 24.93 22.15
N GLY A 205 2.90 24.13 22.15
CA GLY A 205 3.43 23.48 20.94
C GLY A 205 2.68 22.21 20.49
N ARG A 206 1.73 21.71 21.30
CA ARG A 206 1.08 20.40 21.09
C ARG A 206 0.31 20.35 19.77
N ALA A 207 -0.38 21.43 19.41
CA ALA A 207 -1.14 21.51 18.15
C ALA A 207 -0.24 21.36 16.91
N TRP A 208 0.98 21.90 16.94
CA TRP A 208 1.92 21.84 15.83
C TRP A 208 2.52 20.44 15.66
N ILE A 209 2.83 19.77 16.77
CA ILE A 209 3.33 18.38 16.76
C ILE A 209 2.20 17.44 16.34
N ALA A 210 1.00 17.61 16.89
CA ALA A 210 -0.19 16.87 16.51
C ALA A 210 -0.54 17.05 15.02
N GLY A 211 -0.30 18.25 14.47
CA GLY A 211 -0.50 18.56 13.06
C GLY A 211 0.36 17.73 12.10
N LEU A 212 1.46 17.12 12.55
CA LEU A 212 2.27 16.21 11.73
C LEU A 212 1.56 14.89 11.41
N ASN A 213 0.51 14.54 12.16
CA ASN A 213 -0.34 13.38 11.88
C ASN A 213 -1.62 13.82 11.13
N PRO A 214 -1.69 13.63 9.80
CA PRO A 214 -2.82 14.09 9.01
C PRO A 214 -4.13 13.36 9.36
N PHE A 215 -4.09 12.13 9.88
CA PHE A 215 -5.30 11.43 10.30
C PHE A 215 -5.96 12.09 11.51
N ARG A 216 -5.16 12.66 12.41
CA ARG A 216 -5.65 13.38 13.59
C ARG A 216 -6.32 14.69 13.18
N SER A 217 -5.68 15.45 12.29
CA SER A 217 -6.27 16.68 11.76
C SER A 217 -7.49 16.43 10.90
N LEU A 218 -7.54 15.29 10.19
CA LEU A 218 -8.76 14.87 9.52
C LEU A 218 -9.89 14.63 10.51
N TYR A 219 -9.63 13.93 11.61
CA TYR A 219 -10.62 13.71 12.67
C TYR A 219 -11.13 15.04 13.27
N GLU A 220 -10.24 16.01 13.47
CA GLU A 220 -10.58 17.38 13.92
C GLU A 220 -11.48 18.12 12.91
N ILE A 221 -11.19 18.02 11.60
CA ILE A 221 -12.03 18.62 10.55
C ILE A 221 -13.41 17.98 10.50
N LEU A 222 -13.49 16.66 10.65
CA LEU A 222 -14.74 15.91 10.53
C LEU A 222 -15.64 16.07 11.76
N ASN A 223 -15.07 16.23 12.96
CA ASN A 223 -15.82 16.28 14.22
C ASN A 223 -15.52 17.55 15.07
N PRO A 224 -15.77 18.77 14.55
CA PRO A 224 -15.38 20.01 15.22
C PRO A 224 -16.10 20.25 16.55
N LEU A 225 -17.30 19.68 16.72
CA LEU A 225 -18.13 19.77 17.93
C LEU A 225 -17.65 18.83 19.06
N SER A 226 -17.02 17.70 18.70
CA SER A 226 -16.58 16.71 19.70
C SER A 226 -15.36 17.16 20.50
N LEU A 227 -14.57 18.08 19.94
CA LEU A 227 -13.30 18.53 20.49
C LEU A 227 -13.37 19.91 21.13
N ASN A 228 -14.38 20.72 20.78
CA ASN A 228 -14.59 22.06 21.30
C ASN A 228 -15.84 22.09 22.19
N SER A 229 -15.70 21.68 23.45
CA SER A 229 -16.76 21.74 24.46
C SER A 229 -16.89 23.11 25.15
N GLY A 230 -16.13 24.12 24.70
CA GLY A 230 -16.14 25.48 25.24
C GLY A 230 -17.16 26.39 24.55
N LEU A 231 -17.41 27.57 25.14
CA LEU A 231 -18.34 28.60 24.63
C LEU A 231 -17.78 29.45 23.46
N GLN A 232 -16.71 29.00 22.80
CA GLN A 232 -16.09 29.75 21.70
C GLN A 232 -16.78 29.45 20.36
N VAL A 233 -16.72 30.41 19.43
CA VAL A 233 -17.18 30.20 18.05
C VAL A 233 -16.37 29.05 17.45
N ILE A 234 -17.05 27.95 17.14
CA ILE A 234 -16.43 26.77 16.56
C ILE A 234 -15.97 27.13 15.14
N THR A 235 -14.66 27.10 14.92
CA THR A 235 -14.07 27.30 13.60
C THR A 235 -13.41 26.01 13.17
N VAL A 236 -13.73 25.55 11.95
CA VAL A 236 -13.02 24.44 11.33
C VAL A 236 -11.71 25.00 10.80
N SER A 237 -10.58 24.60 11.39
CA SER A 237 -9.26 25.03 10.93
C SER A 237 -8.22 23.95 11.10
N ALA A 238 -7.46 23.69 10.03
CA ALA A 238 -6.33 22.76 10.03
C ALA A 238 -4.97 23.47 9.83
N TRP A 239 -4.87 24.74 10.23
CA TRP A 239 -3.64 25.53 10.14
C TRP A 239 -2.40 24.84 10.74
N PRO A 240 -2.47 24.22 11.94
CA PRO A 240 -1.31 23.56 12.53
C PRO A 240 -0.78 22.42 11.65
N SER A 241 -1.68 21.63 11.04
CA SER A 241 -1.30 20.54 10.15
C SER A 241 -0.77 21.04 8.81
N PHE A 242 -1.44 22.03 8.23
CA PHE A 242 -1.01 22.65 6.98
C PHE A 242 0.44 23.15 7.07
N VAL A 243 0.74 23.94 8.12
CA VAL A 243 2.08 24.52 8.30
C VAL A 243 3.10 23.45 8.68
N SER A 244 2.78 22.55 9.60
CA SER A 244 3.74 21.51 10.04
C SER A 244 4.12 20.55 8.91
N LEU A 245 3.16 20.09 8.10
CA LEU A 245 3.43 19.24 6.94
C LEU A 245 4.18 20.00 5.83
N PHE A 246 3.86 21.27 5.61
CA PHE A 246 4.58 22.10 4.65
C PHE A 246 6.05 22.30 5.05
N VAL A 247 6.30 22.65 6.32
CA VAL A 247 7.65 22.80 6.87
C VAL A 247 8.41 21.48 6.81
N LEU A 248 7.78 20.36 7.21
CA LEU A 248 8.37 19.03 7.11
C LEU A 248 8.76 18.69 5.66
N GLY A 249 7.85 18.90 4.70
CA GLY A 249 8.09 18.64 3.28
C GLY A 249 9.26 19.46 2.73
N ILE A 250 9.33 20.75 3.05
CA ILE A 250 10.46 21.61 2.66
C ILE A 250 11.76 21.12 3.28
N ALA A 251 11.78 20.82 4.58
CA ALA A 251 12.97 20.37 5.28
C ALA A 251 13.52 19.05 4.68
N LEU A 252 12.65 18.07 4.46
CA LEU A 252 13.02 16.78 3.85
C LEU A 252 13.53 16.97 2.42
N LYS A 253 12.86 17.82 1.63
CA LYS A 253 13.28 18.13 0.26
C LYS A 253 14.63 18.85 0.21
N ALA A 254 14.84 19.85 1.07
CA ALA A 254 16.10 20.57 1.18
C ALA A 254 17.25 19.64 1.57
N TYR A 255 17.02 18.77 2.56
CA TYR A 255 18.01 17.76 2.96
C TYR A 255 18.35 16.80 1.81
N THR A 256 17.34 16.37 1.05
CA THR A 256 17.52 15.50 -0.13
C THR A 256 18.38 16.17 -1.21
N ILE A 257 18.13 17.46 -1.49
CA ILE A 257 18.92 18.23 -2.46
C ILE A 257 20.38 18.32 -2.01
N LEU A 258 20.63 18.65 -0.74
CA LEU A 258 21.99 18.80 -0.20
C LEU A 258 22.79 17.49 -0.24
N ARG A 259 22.12 16.34 -0.08
CA ARG A 259 22.77 15.02 0.01
C ARG A 259 22.77 14.23 -1.29
N LEU A 260 22.11 14.72 -2.35
CA LEU A 260 21.92 14.00 -3.61
C LEU A 260 23.23 13.45 -4.19
N ARG A 261 24.23 14.31 -4.37
CA ARG A 261 25.55 13.95 -4.95
C ARG A 261 26.44 13.17 -3.99
N VAL A 262 26.21 13.29 -2.69
CA VAL A 262 26.91 12.50 -1.67
C VAL A 262 26.42 11.05 -1.68
N TRP A 263 25.12 10.86 -1.85
CA TRP A 263 24.52 9.52 -1.92
C TRP A 263 24.70 8.85 -3.29
N ASN A 264 24.79 9.62 -4.38
CA ASN A 264 24.86 9.09 -5.74
C ASN A 264 26.11 9.63 -6.47
N PRO A 265 27.33 9.18 -6.11
CA PRO A 265 28.55 9.63 -6.76
C PRO A 265 28.64 9.08 -8.20
N SER A 266 28.86 9.96 -9.18
CA SER A 266 28.97 9.59 -10.60
C SER A 266 30.21 8.75 -10.94
N ARG A 267 31.22 8.71 -10.06
CA ARG A 267 32.52 8.03 -10.29
C ARG A 267 32.55 6.55 -9.90
N SER A 268 31.47 5.97 -9.37
CA SER A 268 31.45 4.54 -8.97
C SER A 268 31.63 3.59 -10.17
N VAL A 269 31.25 4.01 -11.37
CA VAL A 269 31.45 3.24 -12.62
C VAL A 269 32.93 3.17 -13.03
N TYR A 270 33.76 4.16 -12.66
CA TYR A 270 35.17 4.21 -13.05
C TYR A 270 36.10 3.44 -12.09
N LYS A 271 35.64 3.18 -10.85
CA LYS A 271 36.45 2.48 -9.84
C LYS A 271 36.48 0.95 -9.98
N SER A 272 35.61 0.33 -10.79
CA SER A 272 35.78 -1.10 -11.11
C SER A 272 36.83 -1.35 -12.18
N THR A 273 37.12 -0.36 -13.04
CA THR A 273 38.06 -0.52 -14.16
C THR A 273 39.48 -0.10 -13.82
N ALA A 274 39.67 0.90 -12.93
CA ALA A 274 41.00 1.46 -12.62
C ALA A 274 41.86 0.60 -11.66
N LYS A 275 41.61 -0.70 -11.54
CA LYS A 275 42.32 -1.59 -10.60
C LYS A 275 43.02 -2.78 -11.27
N GLU A 276 43.24 -2.75 -12.58
CA GLU A 276 43.78 -3.91 -13.32
C GLU A 276 45.09 -3.70 -14.09
N GLU A 277 45.82 -2.59 -13.96
CA GLU A 277 47.06 -2.42 -14.76
C GLU A 277 48.38 -2.43 -13.98
N THR A 278 48.46 -2.81 -12.69
CA THR A 278 49.79 -2.83 -12.02
C THR A 278 50.00 -3.74 -10.82
N GLU A 279 49.27 -4.86 -10.69
CA GLU A 279 49.64 -5.88 -9.70
C GLU A 279 49.59 -7.27 -10.34
N GLU A 280 50.72 -7.98 -10.28
CA GLU A 280 50.84 -9.40 -10.66
C GLU A 280 49.68 -10.19 -10.05
N ALA A 281 48.92 -10.88 -10.90
CA ALA A 281 47.74 -11.63 -10.50
C ALA A 281 48.12 -12.81 -9.58
N VAL A 282 48.15 -12.55 -8.26
CA VAL A 282 48.13 -13.61 -7.26
C VAL A 282 46.76 -14.28 -7.36
N ILE A 283 46.71 -15.43 -8.04
CA ILE A 283 45.52 -16.28 -8.11
C ILE A 283 45.29 -16.86 -6.72
N ILE A 284 44.61 -16.10 -5.87
CA ILE A 284 44.04 -16.63 -4.63
C ILE A 284 42.94 -17.60 -5.07
N LYS A 285 43.22 -18.92 -5.03
CA LYS A 285 42.19 -19.96 -5.16
C LYS A 285 41.23 -19.80 -3.98
N GLU A 286 40.24 -18.93 -4.12
CA GLU A 286 39.11 -18.90 -3.21
C GLU A 286 38.48 -20.31 -3.21
N LYS A 287 38.23 -20.86 -2.02
CA LYS A 287 37.53 -22.14 -1.89
C LYS A 287 36.21 -22.02 -2.66
N SER A 288 36.02 -22.86 -3.67
CA SER A 288 34.75 -22.92 -4.40
C SER A 288 33.64 -23.21 -3.38
N ARG A 289 32.67 -22.30 -3.28
CA ARG A 289 31.53 -22.52 -2.40
C ARG A 289 30.70 -23.64 -3.01
N SER A 290 30.39 -24.67 -2.23
CA SER A 290 29.45 -25.71 -2.66
C SER A 290 28.07 -25.09 -2.87
N ILE A 291 27.64 -25.02 -4.12
CA ILE A 291 26.30 -24.57 -4.50
C ILE A 291 25.32 -25.71 -4.17
N TRP A 292 24.13 -25.37 -3.68
CA TRP A 292 23.10 -26.38 -3.40
C TRP A 292 22.48 -26.91 -4.69
N SER A 293 21.66 -27.98 -4.57
CA SER A 293 20.95 -28.58 -5.71
C SER A 293 20.13 -27.56 -6.50
N ASN A 294 19.50 -26.59 -5.83
CA ASN A 294 18.89 -25.44 -6.47
C ASN A 294 19.83 -24.20 -6.35
N PRO A 295 20.43 -23.72 -7.46
CA PRO A 295 21.35 -22.59 -7.41
C PRO A 295 20.64 -21.26 -7.12
N VAL A 296 19.37 -21.12 -7.51
CA VAL A 296 18.58 -19.90 -7.30
C VAL A 296 18.29 -19.70 -5.82
N ILE A 297 17.84 -20.74 -5.10
CA ILE A 297 17.56 -20.63 -3.66
C ILE A 297 18.84 -20.36 -2.86
N TRP A 298 19.94 -21.02 -3.24
CA TRP A 298 21.26 -20.78 -2.63
C TRP A 298 21.66 -19.31 -2.79
N ARG A 299 21.51 -18.75 -4.00
CA ARG A 299 21.83 -17.35 -4.26
C ARG A 299 20.98 -16.41 -3.40
N GLU A 300 19.67 -16.60 -3.36
CA GLU A 300 18.77 -15.74 -2.58
C GLU A 300 19.09 -15.73 -1.08
N ILE A 301 19.45 -16.90 -0.53
CA ILE A 301 19.73 -17.07 0.90
C ILE A 301 21.15 -16.63 1.27
N MET A 302 22.16 -17.04 0.48
CA MET A 302 23.57 -16.89 0.87
C MET A 302 24.19 -15.56 0.43
N THR A 303 23.75 -14.97 -0.69
CA THR A 303 24.37 -13.73 -1.19
C THR A 303 23.77 -12.46 -0.58
N LYS A 304 22.77 -12.59 0.31
CA LYS A 304 22.00 -11.46 0.86
C LYS A 304 21.53 -10.53 -0.26
N ALA A 305 20.85 -11.09 -1.27
CA ALA A 305 20.41 -10.39 -2.49
C ALA A 305 19.69 -9.05 -2.22
N TYR A 306 18.99 -8.97 -1.09
CA TYR A 306 18.24 -7.79 -0.65
C TYR A 306 19.06 -6.74 0.12
N GLY A 307 20.34 -7.00 0.41
CA GLY A 307 21.31 -6.09 1.04
C GLY A 307 21.42 -6.18 2.56
N ARG A 308 22.59 -5.82 3.11
CA ARG A 308 22.89 -5.90 4.56
C ARG A 308 22.00 -5.01 5.44
N LYS A 309 21.41 -3.95 4.87
CA LYS A 309 20.56 -2.98 5.58
C LYS A 309 19.10 -3.44 5.77
N VAL A 310 18.72 -4.62 5.25
CA VAL A 310 17.39 -5.21 5.49
C VAL A 310 17.13 -5.47 6.97
N PHE A 311 18.18 -5.69 7.78
CA PHE A 311 18.03 -5.79 9.23
C PHE A 311 17.36 -4.56 9.86
N VAL A 312 17.63 -3.35 9.36
CA VAL A 312 17.00 -2.11 9.89
C VAL A 312 15.50 -2.11 9.64
N ILE A 313 15.06 -2.62 8.50
CA ILE A 313 13.64 -2.76 8.14
C ILE A 313 12.96 -3.73 9.11
N LYS A 314 13.60 -4.89 9.36
CA LYS A 314 13.10 -5.90 10.30
C LYS A 314 13.02 -5.35 11.73
N LEU A 315 14.06 -4.67 12.20
CA LEU A 315 14.09 -4.05 13.52
C LEU A 315 12.97 -3.00 13.67
N ALA A 316 12.82 -2.11 12.68
CA ALA A 316 11.76 -1.11 12.70
C ALA A 316 10.35 -1.74 12.73
N TYR A 317 10.15 -2.83 11.98
CA TYR A 317 8.91 -3.59 12.00
C TYR A 317 8.62 -4.25 13.36
N VAL A 318 9.64 -4.83 14.01
CA VAL A 318 9.52 -5.39 15.37
C VAL A 318 9.14 -4.32 16.38
N LEU A 319 9.84 -3.17 16.35
CA LEU A 319 9.57 -2.06 17.26
C LEU A 319 8.17 -1.49 17.05
N LEU A 320 7.74 -1.36 15.79
CA LEU A 320 6.39 -0.92 15.45
C LEU A 320 5.34 -1.90 15.99
N ALA A 321 5.53 -3.21 15.79
CA ALA A 321 4.63 -4.23 16.30
C ALA A 321 4.51 -4.23 17.83
N GLY A 322 5.63 -4.07 18.53
CA GLY A 322 5.65 -3.91 19.98
C GLY A 322 4.91 -2.65 20.42
N PHE A 323 5.15 -1.52 19.76
CA PHE A 323 4.50 -0.25 20.06
C PHE A 323 2.98 -0.29 19.82
N THR A 324 2.52 -0.83 18.68
CA THR A 324 1.09 -0.91 18.37
C THR A 324 0.34 -1.83 19.33
N LEU A 325 0.94 -2.96 19.70
CA LEU A 325 0.36 -3.87 20.68
C LEU A 325 0.33 -3.26 22.08
N TRP A 326 1.41 -2.58 22.50
CA TRP A 326 1.47 -1.87 23.77
C TRP A 326 0.39 -0.80 23.83
N SER A 327 0.35 0.11 22.85
CA SER A 327 -0.63 1.19 22.75
C SER A 327 -2.07 0.67 22.76
N ALA A 328 -2.35 -0.41 22.02
CA ALA A 328 -3.67 -1.03 22.02
C ALA A 328 -4.04 -1.62 23.39
N SER A 329 -3.09 -2.24 24.08
CA SER A 329 -3.32 -2.88 25.38
C SER A 329 -3.47 -1.87 26.53
N THR A 330 -2.83 -0.71 26.44
CA THR A 330 -2.89 0.36 27.46
C THR A 330 -3.95 1.42 27.17
N SER A 331 -4.69 1.29 26.06
CA SER A 331 -5.69 2.28 25.66
C SER A 331 -6.90 2.28 26.61
N ASN A 332 -7.49 3.46 26.85
CA ASN A 332 -8.76 3.57 27.59
C ASN A 332 -9.86 2.73 26.93
N ALA A 333 -9.87 2.64 25.60
CA ALA A 333 -10.77 1.78 24.85
C ALA A 333 -10.65 0.30 25.25
N ALA A 334 -9.42 -0.19 25.50
CA ALA A 334 -9.22 -1.55 25.98
C ALA A 334 -9.68 -1.71 27.44
N ALA A 335 -9.46 -0.71 28.29
CA ALA A 335 -9.94 -0.72 29.68
C ALA A 335 -11.47 -0.67 29.78
N GLU A 336 -12.13 0.07 28.89
CA GLU A 336 -13.58 0.22 28.80
C GLU A 336 -14.25 -0.94 28.01
N GLY A 337 -13.47 -1.87 27.45
CA GLY A 337 -13.99 -2.98 26.65
C GLY A 337 -14.65 -2.54 25.34
N VAL A 338 -14.26 -1.39 24.80
CA VAL A 338 -14.82 -0.84 23.56
C VAL A 338 -14.45 -1.73 22.37
N LEU A 339 -15.47 -2.17 21.64
CA LEU A 339 -15.32 -2.94 20.42
C LEU A 339 -15.48 -2.04 19.19
N TYR A 340 -14.45 -1.98 18.37
CA TYR A 340 -14.54 -1.35 17.05
C TYR A 340 -15.43 -2.19 16.15
N LEU A 341 -16.32 -1.53 15.41
CA LEU A 341 -17.34 -2.20 14.58
C LEU A 341 -18.24 -3.17 15.38
N GLY A 342 -18.29 -3.03 16.71
CA GLY A 342 -19.06 -3.90 17.60
C GLY A 342 -18.51 -5.32 17.74
N VAL A 343 -17.37 -5.65 17.12
CA VAL A 343 -16.81 -7.02 17.09
C VAL A 343 -15.31 -7.07 17.34
N ILE A 344 -14.55 -6.04 16.96
CA ILE A 344 -13.08 -6.10 16.95
C ILE A 344 -12.49 -5.34 18.14
N PRO A 345 -11.78 -6.01 19.06
CA PRO A 345 -11.11 -5.34 20.16
C PRO A 345 -9.88 -4.54 19.69
N PRO A 346 -9.39 -3.55 20.47
CA PRO A 346 -8.24 -2.73 20.09
C PRO A 346 -6.99 -3.55 19.76
N GLN A 347 -6.73 -4.64 20.49
CA GLN A 347 -5.57 -5.51 20.22
C GLN A 347 -5.73 -6.29 18.90
N GLY A 348 -6.96 -6.63 18.52
CA GLY A 348 -7.29 -7.25 17.24
C GLY A 348 -6.99 -6.31 16.06
N LEU A 349 -7.29 -5.01 16.19
CA LEU A 349 -6.91 -4.02 15.19
C LEU A 349 -5.39 -3.84 15.08
N ALA A 350 -4.67 -3.87 16.21
CA ALA A 350 -3.20 -3.82 16.20
C ALA A 350 -2.61 -5.02 15.44
N PHE A 351 -3.12 -6.23 15.69
CA PHE A 351 -2.75 -7.42 14.91
C PHE A 351 -3.06 -7.23 13.43
N ALA A 352 -4.29 -6.81 13.08
CA ALA A 352 -4.70 -6.63 11.70
C ALA A 352 -3.81 -5.63 10.93
N GLY A 353 -3.42 -4.51 11.56
CA GLY A 353 -2.52 -3.53 10.96
C GLY A 353 -1.10 -4.08 10.73
N ILE A 354 -0.55 -4.80 11.69
CA ILE A 354 0.79 -5.42 11.58
C ILE A 354 0.79 -6.58 10.58
N ALA A 355 -0.27 -7.37 10.54
CA ALA A 355 -0.49 -8.41 9.54
C ALA A 355 -0.62 -7.79 8.14
N TRP A 356 -1.40 -6.72 7.97
CA TRP A 356 -1.50 -6.02 6.69
C TRP A 356 -0.15 -5.51 6.18
N LEU A 357 0.66 -4.91 7.07
CA LEU A 357 2.03 -4.49 6.72
C LEU A 357 2.93 -5.67 6.34
N SER A 358 2.79 -6.83 7.01
CA SER A 358 3.55 -8.02 6.63
C SER A 358 3.23 -8.46 5.19
N LEU A 359 1.95 -8.49 4.82
CA LEU A 359 1.48 -8.88 3.49
C LEU A 359 2.00 -7.91 2.42
N MET A 360 1.99 -6.60 2.71
CA MET A 360 2.52 -5.58 1.82
C MET A 360 4.03 -5.74 1.59
N LEU A 361 4.81 -5.96 2.66
CA LEU A 361 6.26 -6.13 2.55
C LEU A 361 6.63 -7.41 1.80
N MET A 362 5.95 -8.51 2.09
CA MET A 362 6.20 -9.80 1.44
C MET A 362 5.83 -9.76 -0.04
N ASN A 363 4.70 -9.14 -0.40
CA ASN A 363 4.36 -8.88 -1.80
C ASN A 363 5.42 -7.99 -2.47
N THR A 364 5.80 -6.88 -1.84
CA THR A 364 6.83 -5.98 -2.39
C THR A 364 8.12 -6.74 -2.67
N GLN A 365 8.55 -7.59 -1.73
CA GLN A 365 9.73 -8.44 -1.89
C GLN A 365 9.58 -9.43 -3.05
N ALA A 366 8.39 -10.03 -3.20
CA ALA A 366 8.08 -10.96 -4.27
C ALA A 366 8.15 -10.30 -5.65
N VAL A 367 7.44 -9.17 -5.86
CA VAL A 367 7.48 -8.44 -7.13
C VAL A 367 8.89 -7.99 -7.45
N THR A 368 9.56 -7.35 -6.49
CA THR A 368 10.90 -6.80 -6.70
C THR A 368 11.95 -7.86 -7.00
N SER A 369 11.79 -9.08 -6.47
CA SER A 369 12.71 -10.20 -6.75
C SER A 369 12.80 -10.57 -8.23
N ILE A 370 11.75 -10.28 -9.01
CA ILE A 370 11.69 -10.53 -10.45
C ILE A 370 11.97 -9.24 -11.22
N THR A 371 11.33 -8.15 -10.83
CA THR A 371 11.43 -6.90 -11.58
C THR A 371 12.82 -6.30 -11.53
N SER A 372 13.57 -6.47 -10.43
CA SER A 372 14.97 -6.03 -10.37
C SER A 372 15.85 -6.81 -11.34
N GLU A 373 15.59 -8.11 -11.53
CA GLU A 373 16.34 -8.93 -12.48
C GLU A 373 16.03 -8.55 -13.94
N LYS A 374 14.78 -8.18 -14.21
CA LYS A 374 14.33 -7.64 -15.51
C LYS A 374 14.96 -6.29 -15.80
N ASP A 375 14.88 -5.32 -14.87
CA ASP A 375 15.44 -3.98 -15.08
C ASP A 375 16.97 -4.02 -15.25
N SER A 376 17.65 -4.97 -14.59
CA SER A 376 19.10 -5.21 -14.75
C SER A 376 19.47 -6.09 -15.95
N LYS A 377 18.48 -6.55 -16.76
CA LYS A 377 18.66 -7.48 -17.90
C LYS A 377 19.35 -8.82 -17.55
N THR A 378 19.34 -9.21 -16.28
CA THR A 378 19.92 -10.48 -15.81
C THR A 378 18.98 -11.66 -16.03
N LEU A 379 17.67 -11.41 -16.13
CA LEU A 379 16.68 -12.46 -16.39
C LEU A 379 16.96 -13.15 -17.74
N GLU A 380 17.27 -12.39 -18.79
CA GLU A 380 17.58 -12.92 -20.12
C GLU A 380 18.78 -13.88 -20.09
N LEU A 381 19.80 -13.60 -19.27
CA LEU A 381 20.95 -14.48 -19.07
C LEU A 381 20.55 -15.79 -18.39
N LEU A 382 19.67 -15.75 -17.39
CA LEU A 382 19.17 -16.94 -16.70
C LEU A 382 18.37 -17.84 -17.65
N LEU A 383 17.69 -17.27 -18.66
CA LEU A 383 16.94 -18.05 -19.63
C LEU A 383 17.84 -18.90 -20.52
N VAL A 384 19.08 -18.49 -20.78
CA VAL A 384 20.00 -19.28 -21.62
C VAL A 384 20.68 -20.40 -20.82
N THR A 385 20.44 -20.48 -19.50
CA THR A 385 20.98 -21.55 -18.64
C THR A 385 20.04 -22.75 -18.51
N ASP A 386 20.58 -23.86 -17.98
CA ASP A 386 19.85 -25.12 -17.70
C ASP A 386 18.87 -25.03 -16.52
N ILE A 387 18.62 -23.83 -15.96
CA ILE A 387 17.70 -23.66 -14.84
C ILE A 387 16.26 -23.85 -15.33
N SER A 388 15.56 -24.82 -14.73
CA SER A 388 14.16 -25.07 -15.05
C SER A 388 13.22 -24.02 -14.45
N ALA A 389 12.06 -23.87 -15.08
CA ALA A 389 10.90 -23.13 -14.58
C ALA A 389 10.63 -23.30 -13.08
N LYS A 390 10.51 -24.56 -12.69
CA LYS A 390 10.17 -25.00 -11.34
C LYS A 390 11.26 -24.62 -10.36
N GLU A 391 12.53 -24.82 -10.71
CA GLU A 391 13.66 -24.45 -9.87
C GLU A 391 13.76 -22.93 -9.68
N PHE A 392 13.49 -22.15 -10.73
CA PHE A 392 13.47 -20.70 -10.64
C PHE A 392 12.35 -20.21 -9.71
N VAL A 393 11.09 -20.61 -9.97
CA VAL A 393 9.93 -20.13 -9.18
C VAL A 393 10.01 -20.60 -7.73
N LEU A 394 10.30 -21.89 -7.48
CA LEU A 394 10.45 -22.41 -6.11
C LEU A 394 11.66 -21.81 -5.40
N GLY A 395 12.76 -21.56 -6.14
CA GLY A 395 13.95 -20.91 -5.58
C GLY A 395 13.66 -19.48 -5.11
N LYS A 396 12.89 -18.73 -5.91
CA LYS A 396 12.41 -17.38 -5.54
C LYS A 396 11.47 -17.41 -4.35
N LEU A 397 10.47 -18.29 -4.37
CA LEU A 397 9.54 -18.47 -3.25
C LEU A 397 10.27 -18.81 -1.95
N GLY A 398 11.18 -19.79 -1.98
CA GLY A 398 11.96 -20.19 -0.82
C GLY A 398 12.87 -19.09 -0.29
N GLY A 399 13.50 -18.32 -1.19
CA GLY A 399 14.29 -17.13 -0.83
C GLY A 399 13.46 -16.05 -0.13
N ILE A 400 12.23 -15.82 -0.61
CA ILE A 400 11.29 -14.87 0.01
C ILE A 400 10.90 -15.34 1.41
N PHE A 401 10.43 -16.59 1.57
CA PHE A 401 10.06 -17.13 2.87
C PHE A 401 11.21 -17.07 3.89
N TYR A 402 12.42 -17.44 3.47
CA TYR A 402 13.58 -17.40 4.35
C TYR A 402 13.93 -15.97 4.79
N ASN A 403 13.93 -15.01 3.86
CA ASN A 403 14.26 -13.63 4.19
C ASN A 403 13.13 -12.91 4.95
N SER A 404 11.87 -13.32 4.78
CA SER A 404 10.72 -12.74 5.48
C SER A 404 10.37 -13.45 6.80
N LYS A 405 11.14 -14.46 7.25
CA LYS A 405 10.80 -15.26 8.45
C LYS A 405 10.49 -14.43 9.70
N GLU A 406 11.19 -13.33 9.93
CA GLU A 406 10.93 -12.45 11.08
C GLU A 406 9.64 -11.64 10.89
N ILE A 407 9.32 -11.25 9.66
CA ILE A 407 8.08 -10.56 9.31
C ILE A 407 6.87 -11.50 9.50
N ILE A 408 7.05 -12.79 9.21
CA ILE A 408 6.04 -13.85 9.42
C ILE A 408 5.87 -14.13 10.91
N PHE A 409 6.97 -14.24 11.65
CA PHE A 409 6.96 -14.69 13.04
C PHE A 409 6.28 -13.69 13.98
N ILE A 410 6.40 -12.39 13.74
CA ILE A 410 5.89 -11.37 14.67
C ILE A 410 4.35 -11.37 14.79
N PRO A 411 3.55 -11.34 13.71
CA PRO A 411 2.11 -11.52 13.81
C PRO A 411 1.72 -12.80 14.56
N THR A 412 2.46 -13.90 14.36
CA THR A 412 2.19 -15.17 15.08
C THR A 412 2.48 -15.06 16.57
N LEU A 413 3.53 -14.33 16.96
CA LEU A 413 3.83 -14.03 18.37
C LEU A 413 2.74 -13.16 19.01
N ILE A 414 2.21 -12.17 18.29
CA ILE A 414 1.11 -11.34 18.78
C ILE A 414 -0.11 -12.22 19.07
N LEU A 415 -0.48 -13.12 18.16
CA LEU A 415 -1.60 -14.04 18.37
C LEU A 415 -1.37 -14.95 19.59
N LEU A 416 -0.15 -15.50 19.75
CA LEU A 416 0.20 -16.30 20.93
C LEU A 416 0.09 -15.49 22.23
N TYR A 417 0.52 -14.24 22.22
CA TYR A 417 0.39 -13.33 23.36
C TYR A 417 -1.08 -13.07 23.72
N LEU A 418 -1.95 -12.86 22.73
CA LEU A 418 -3.38 -12.64 22.97
C LEU A 418 -4.09 -13.87 23.54
N VAL A 419 -3.68 -15.07 23.12
CA VAL A 419 -4.15 -16.33 23.73
C VAL A 419 -3.67 -16.45 25.16
N PHE A 420 -2.39 -16.12 25.42
CA PHE A 420 -1.82 -16.18 26.77
C PHE A 420 -2.52 -15.23 27.76
N GLN A 421 -2.92 -14.05 27.28
CA GLN A 421 -3.71 -13.09 28.07
C GLN A 421 -5.18 -13.51 28.28
N GLY A 422 -5.62 -14.63 27.71
CA GLY A 422 -7.00 -15.11 27.81
C GLY A 422 -8.03 -14.28 27.02
N VAL A 423 -7.59 -13.31 26.21
CA VAL A 423 -8.45 -12.45 25.39
C VAL A 423 -8.92 -13.16 24.13
N PHE A 424 -8.18 -14.18 23.68
CA PHE A 424 -8.41 -14.87 22.42
C PHE A 424 -8.53 -16.38 22.60
N SER A 425 -9.55 -16.99 21.98
CA SER A 425 -9.79 -18.44 22.08
C SER A 425 -8.74 -19.25 21.29
N LEU A 426 -8.48 -20.49 21.71
CA LEU A 426 -7.58 -21.39 21.00
C LEU A 426 -8.06 -21.74 19.58
N GLU A 427 -9.37 -21.90 19.40
CA GLU A 427 -9.96 -22.11 18.08
C GLU A 427 -9.78 -20.88 17.18
N GLY A 428 -10.04 -19.67 17.73
CA GLY A 428 -9.82 -18.41 17.04
C GLY A 428 -8.37 -18.25 16.62
N PHE A 429 -7.42 -18.61 17.50
CA PHE A 429 -5.99 -18.62 17.22
C PHE A 429 -5.64 -19.47 16.00
N LEU A 430 -6.08 -20.73 15.96
CA LEU A 430 -5.78 -21.62 14.85
C LEU A 430 -6.41 -21.12 13.54
N CYS A 431 -7.65 -20.65 13.59
CA CYS A 431 -8.34 -20.11 12.42
C CYS A 431 -7.64 -18.86 11.88
N THR A 432 -7.29 -17.91 12.74
CA THR A 432 -6.58 -16.68 12.33
C THR A 432 -5.17 -16.98 11.84
N LEU A 433 -4.46 -17.91 12.47
CA LEU A 433 -3.12 -18.32 12.04
C LEU A 433 -3.14 -18.91 10.62
N LEU A 434 -4.02 -19.89 10.38
CA LEU A 434 -4.14 -20.53 9.06
C LEU A 434 -4.63 -19.55 7.99
N GLY A 435 -5.62 -18.70 8.32
CA GLY A 435 -6.08 -17.65 7.42
C GLY A 435 -4.98 -16.64 7.07
N PHE A 436 -4.17 -16.24 8.06
CA PHE A 436 -3.04 -15.35 7.84
C PHE A 436 -1.99 -15.97 6.90
N PHE A 437 -1.63 -17.25 7.10
CA PHE A 437 -0.73 -17.95 6.19
C PHE A 437 -1.29 -18.06 4.76
N ALA A 438 -2.58 -18.31 4.60
CA ALA A 438 -3.20 -18.35 3.28
C ALA A 438 -3.14 -17.00 2.55
N LEU A 439 -3.46 -15.91 3.24
CA LEU A 439 -3.33 -14.54 2.71
C LEU A 439 -1.88 -14.19 2.37
N MET A 440 -0.93 -14.69 3.15
CA MET A 440 0.50 -14.51 2.92
C MET A 440 0.99 -15.21 1.66
N VAL A 441 0.60 -16.47 1.47
CA VAL A 441 0.91 -17.22 0.24
C VAL A 441 0.29 -16.50 -0.97
N PHE A 442 -0.96 -16.05 -0.85
CA PHE A 442 -1.62 -15.24 -1.88
C PHE A 442 -0.85 -13.95 -2.19
N ALA A 443 -0.44 -13.18 -1.18
CA ALA A 443 0.31 -11.93 -1.35
C ALA A 443 1.66 -12.15 -2.06
N ILE A 444 2.39 -13.21 -1.73
CA ILE A 444 3.66 -13.55 -2.38
C ILE A 444 3.42 -13.98 -3.83
N VAL A 445 2.51 -14.91 -4.07
CA VAL A 445 2.26 -15.47 -5.41
C VAL A 445 1.70 -14.41 -6.35
N LEU A 446 0.80 -13.54 -5.86
CA LEU A 446 0.34 -12.36 -6.61
C LEU A 446 1.52 -11.47 -7.00
N GLY A 447 2.46 -11.23 -6.07
CA GLY A 447 3.66 -10.45 -6.36
C GLY A 447 4.53 -11.05 -7.45
N LEU A 448 4.75 -12.37 -7.41
CA LEU A 448 5.48 -13.08 -8.46
C LEU A 448 4.74 -13.02 -9.81
N HIS A 449 3.43 -13.28 -9.81
CA HIS A 449 2.59 -13.23 -11.01
C HIS A 449 2.68 -11.87 -11.70
N MET A 450 2.53 -10.78 -10.94
CA MET A 450 2.63 -9.42 -11.48
C MET A 450 4.05 -9.08 -11.95
N GLY A 451 5.07 -9.55 -11.22
CA GLY A 451 6.48 -9.41 -11.60
C GLY A 451 6.82 -10.12 -12.91
N LEU A 452 6.23 -11.29 -13.18
CA LEU A 452 6.39 -12.03 -14.44
C LEU A 452 5.58 -11.41 -15.59
N THR A 453 4.36 -10.98 -15.32
CA THR A 453 3.40 -10.52 -16.33
C THR A 453 3.76 -9.16 -16.94
N TYR A 454 4.20 -8.20 -16.12
CA TYR A 454 4.52 -6.85 -16.59
C TYR A 454 6.00 -6.71 -17.01
N ASP A 455 6.24 -5.99 -18.11
CA ASP A 455 7.61 -5.67 -18.56
C ASP A 455 8.24 -4.57 -17.71
N ASN A 456 7.43 -3.60 -17.30
CA ASN A 456 7.86 -2.44 -16.58
C ASN A 456 7.63 -2.64 -15.07
N SER A 457 8.70 -2.55 -14.29
CA SER A 457 8.70 -2.68 -12.84
C SER A 457 7.74 -1.73 -12.14
N ARG A 458 7.61 -0.48 -12.61
CA ARG A 458 6.66 0.48 -12.03
C ARG A 458 5.22 0.02 -12.17
N SER A 459 4.85 -0.55 -13.32
CA SER A 459 3.50 -1.13 -13.50
C SER A 459 3.31 -2.44 -12.75
N ALA A 460 4.34 -3.28 -12.66
CA ALA A 460 4.29 -4.54 -11.92
C ALA A 460 4.07 -4.29 -10.41
N ILE A 461 4.91 -3.42 -9.83
CA ILE A 461 4.86 -3.02 -8.42
C ILE A 461 3.54 -2.28 -8.14
N GLY A 462 3.17 -1.33 -9.01
CA GLY A 462 1.92 -0.59 -8.90
C GLY A 462 0.67 -1.48 -9.00
N GLY A 463 0.67 -2.44 -9.92
CA GLY A 463 -0.41 -3.42 -10.08
C GLY A 463 -0.54 -4.33 -8.86
N SER A 464 0.57 -4.94 -8.43
CA SER A 464 0.55 -5.88 -7.31
C SER A 464 0.17 -5.23 -5.97
N LEU A 465 0.85 -4.14 -5.60
CA LEU A 465 0.56 -3.42 -4.36
C LEU A 465 -0.80 -2.73 -4.43
N GLY A 466 -1.18 -2.20 -5.60
CA GLY A 466 -2.51 -1.66 -5.85
C GLY A 466 -3.61 -2.68 -5.66
N THR A 467 -3.45 -3.92 -6.17
CA THR A 467 -4.43 -5.00 -5.99
C THR A 467 -4.60 -5.40 -4.53
N LEU A 468 -3.49 -5.61 -3.79
CA LEU A 468 -3.61 -5.89 -2.35
C LEU A 468 -4.27 -4.75 -1.60
N PHE A 469 -3.87 -3.51 -1.90
CA PHE A 469 -4.40 -2.34 -1.22
C PHE A 469 -5.89 -2.19 -1.47
N PHE A 470 -6.30 -2.29 -2.73
CA PHE A 470 -7.70 -2.26 -3.15
C PHE A 470 -8.52 -3.34 -2.44
N LEU A 471 -7.99 -4.56 -2.36
CA LEU A 471 -8.69 -5.69 -1.75
C LEU A 471 -8.85 -5.49 -0.23
N PHE A 472 -7.82 -5.06 0.50
CA PHE A 472 -7.92 -4.83 1.94
C PHE A 472 -8.77 -3.61 2.30
N VAL A 473 -8.58 -2.49 1.59
CA VAL A 473 -9.37 -1.28 1.82
C VAL A 473 -10.82 -1.52 1.41
N GLY A 474 -11.04 -2.20 0.29
CA GLY A 474 -12.36 -2.64 -0.16
C GLY A 474 -13.05 -3.50 0.89
N ILE A 475 -12.38 -4.53 1.42
CA ILE A 475 -12.90 -5.37 2.50
C ILE A 475 -13.22 -4.55 3.76
N ALA A 476 -12.37 -3.60 4.15
CA ALA A 476 -12.58 -2.77 5.34
C ALA A 476 -13.81 -1.86 5.18
N ILE A 477 -13.93 -1.15 4.04
CA ILE A 477 -15.12 -0.34 3.72
C ILE A 477 -16.37 -1.22 3.71
N PHE A 478 -16.27 -2.38 3.07
CA PHE A 478 -17.37 -3.29 2.96
C PHE A 478 -17.85 -3.79 4.32
N MET A 479 -16.92 -4.15 5.21
CA MET A 479 -17.23 -4.52 6.59
C MET A 479 -17.91 -3.38 7.37
N ILE A 480 -17.44 -2.13 7.21
CA ILE A 480 -18.08 -0.95 7.82
C ILE A 480 -19.52 -0.80 7.34
N LEU A 481 -19.74 -0.86 6.02
CA LEU A 481 -21.08 -0.74 5.43
C LEU A 481 -21.99 -1.87 5.92
N LEU A 482 -21.50 -3.11 6.00
CA LEU A 482 -22.26 -4.26 6.48
C LEU A 482 -22.67 -4.13 7.96
N VAL A 483 -21.77 -3.63 8.80
CA VAL A 483 -22.07 -3.41 10.22
C VAL A 483 -23.13 -2.32 10.41
N GLN A 484 -23.06 -1.24 9.62
CA GLN A 484 -24.08 -0.17 9.62
C GLN A 484 -25.43 -0.67 9.07
N ALA A 485 -25.39 -1.62 8.14
CA ALA A 485 -26.51 -2.24 7.43
C ALA A 485 -27.30 -3.31 8.21
N ARG A 486 -26.85 -3.72 9.40
CA ARG A 486 -27.29 -4.99 10.03
C ARG A 486 -28.81 -5.13 10.19
N SER A 487 -29.54 -4.03 10.38
CA SER A 487 -31.00 -4.03 10.58
C SER A 487 -31.81 -4.16 9.29
N SER A 488 -31.23 -3.91 8.11
CA SER A 488 -31.95 -3.83 6.83
C SER A 488 -31.22 -4.56 5.68
N PHE A 489 -30.43 -5.58 6.01
CA PHE A 489 -29.58 -6.33 5.10
C PHE A 489 -30.26 -6.77 3.78
N ALA A 490 -31.50 -7.28 3.86
CA ALA A 490 -32.23 -7.77 2.68
C ALA A 490 -32.50 -6.67 1.64
N LEU A 491 -32.75 -5.42 2.10
CA LEU A 491 -33.01 -4.28 1.22
C LEU A 491 -31.73 -3.75 0.55
N GLN A 492 -30.56 -4.11 1.07
CA GLN A 492 -29.27 -3.54 0.66
C GLN A 492 -28.42 -4.53 -0.15
N LEU A 493 -28.88 -5.78 -0.28
CA LEU A 493 -28.19 -6.82 -1.03
C LEU A 493 -27.84 -6.36 -2.46
N GLN A 494 -28.72 -5.59 -3.12
CA GLN A 494 -28.48 -5.08 -4.46
C GLN A 494 -27.29 -4.10 -4.50
N SER A 495 -27.17 -3.19 -3.54
CA SER A 495 -26.05 -2.24 -3.47
C SER A 495 -24.73 -2.94 -3.18
N PHE A 496 -24.75 -3.95 -2.31
CA PHE A 496 -23.61 -4.81 -2.06
C PHE A 496 -23.18 -5.60 -3.32
N LEU A 497 -24.14 -6.13 -4.09
CA LEU A 497 -23.85 -6.82 -5.35
C LEU A 497 -23.17 -5.92 -6.37
N VAL A 498 -23.58 -4.66 -6.51
CA VAL A 498 -22.91 -3.70 -7.40
C VAL A 498 -21.45 -3.51 -7.00
N PHE A 499 -21.18 -3.30 -5.70
CA PHE A 499 -19.82 -3.15 -5.20
C PHE A 499 -18.97 -4.40 -5.45
N ILE A 500 -19.52 -5.59 -5.20
CA ILE A 500 -18.84 -6.88 -5.42
C ILE A 500 -18.52 -7.08 -6.91
N VAL A 501 -19.49 -6.84 -7.80
CA VAL A 501 -19.32 -6.99 -9.27
C VAL A 501 -18.26 -6.04 -9.80
N VAL A 502 -18.26 -4.78 -9.36
CA VAL A 502 -17.25 -3.79 -9.76
C VAL A 502 -15.86 -4.19 -9.23
N GLY A 503 -15.78 -4.67 -7.99
CA GLY A 503 -14.54 -5.19 -7.42
C GLY A 503 -14.01 -6.42 -8.18
N SER A 504 -14.89 -7.35 -8.55
CA SER A 504 -14.57 -8.53 -9.35
C SER A 504 -14.06 -8.15 -10.75
N ALA A 505 -14.71 -7.19 -11.42
CA ALA A 505 -14.29 -6.71 -12.73
C ALA A 505 -12.91 -6.02 -12.67
N ALA A 506 -12.66 -5.22 -11.64
CA ALA A 506 -11.36 -4.58 -11.41
C ALA A 506 -10.25 -5.63 -11.16
N LEU A 507 -10.53 -6.63 -10.30
CA LEU A 507 -9.59 -7.69 -10.01
C LEU A 507 -9.27 -8.53 -11.25
N HIS A 508 -10.30 -8.85 -12.05
CA HIS A 508 -10.16 -9.58 -13.31
C HIS A 508 -9.25 -8.82 -14.27
N SER A 509 -9.52 -7.54 -14.51
CA SER A 509 -8.73 -6.70 -15.43
C SER A 509 -7.24 -6.66 -15.08
N VAL A 510 -6.91 -6.63 -13.78
CA VAL A 510 -5.51 -6.58 -13.32
C VAL A 510 -4.85 -7.96 -13.40
N MET A 511 -5.55 -9.03 -12.99
CA MET A 511 -4.97 -10.38 -12.96
C MET A 511 -4.77 -11.00 -14.34
N THR A 512 -5.62 -10.68 -15.32
CA THR A 512 -5.59 -11.29 -16.67
C THR A 512 -4.94 -10.40 -17.73
N HIS A 513 -4.16 -9.39 -17.34
CA HIS A 513 -3.69 -8.33 -18.25
C HIS A 513 -2.94 -8.84 -19.49
N ARG A 514 -2.08 -9.86 -19.35
CA ARG A 514 -1.39 -10.51 -20.49
C ARG A 514 -1.55 -12.02 -20.59
N ASN A 515 -1.88 -12.68 -19.49
CA ASN A 515 -2.08 -14.12 -19.43
C ASN A 515 -3.55 -14.42 -19.07
N PRO A 516 -4.50 -14.23 -20.01
CA PRO A 516 -5.89 -14.56 -19.75
C PRO A 516 -6.05 -16.08 -19.66
N SER A 517 -6.45 -16.56 -18.48
CA SER A 517 -6.87 -17.96 -18.30
C SER A 517 -8.27 -18.01 -17.72
N HIS A 518 -9.05 -19.02 -18.10
CA HIS A 518 -10.39 -19.22 -17.54
C HIS A 518 -10.33 -19.43 -16.03
N ALA A 519 -9.31 -20.13 -15.53
CA ALA A 519 -9.09 -20.35 -14.10
C ALA A 519 -8.83 -19.02 -13.34
N LEU A 520 -8.00 -18.12 -13.91
CA LEU A 520 -7.79 -16.79 -13.33
C LEU A 520 -9.06 -15.95 -13.38
N ALA A 521 -9.80 -15.99 -14.48
CA ALA A 521 -11.06 -15.26 -14.64
C ALA A 521 -12.10 -15.69 -13.60
N ILE A 522 -12.34 -16.99 -13.46
CA ILE A 522 -13.25 -17.53 -12.45
C ILE A 522 -12.80 -17.15 -11.05
N SER A 523 -11.49 -17.25 -10.76
CA SER A 523 -10.95 -16.87 -9.44
C SER A 523 -11.17 -15.40 -9.10
N ALA A 524 -10.94 -14.50 -10.07
CA ALA A 524 -11.10 -13.06 -9.86
C ALA A 524 -12.56 -12.66 -9.68
N TRP A 525 -13.49 -13.32 -10.39
CA TRP A 525 -14.90 -13.06 -10.24
C TRP A 525 -15.47 -13.59 -8.92
N LEU A 526 -15.01 -14.75 -8.48
CA LEU A 526 -15.56 -15.47 -7.33
C LEU A 526 -14.95 -15.01 -5.98
N LEU A 527 -13.71 -14.50 -5.98
CA LEU A 527 -13.04 -14.05 -4.76
C LEU A 527 -13.86 -13.01 -3.98
N PRO A 528 -14.33 -11.89 -4.59
CA PRO A 528 -15.11 -10.89 -3.85
C PRO A 528 -16.39 -11.46 -3.21
N PHE A 529 -17.10 -12.36 -3.91
CA PHE A 529 -18.29 -13.04 -3.37
C PHE A 529 -17.98 -13.95 -2.18
N LEU A 530 -16.87 -14.69 -2.22
CA LEU A 530 -16.46 -15.49 -1.09
C LEU A 530 -15.99 -14.62 0.08
N THR A 531 -15.27 -13.53 -0.19
CA THR A 531 -14.90 -12.59 0.89
C THR A 531 -16.13 -11.96 1.54
N PHE A 532 -17.18 -11.68 0.76
CA PHE A 532 -18.47 -11.24 1.27
C PHE A 532 -19.05 -12.25 2.27
N TYR A 533 -19.12 -13.52 1.87
CA TYR A 533 -19.60 -14.60 2.73
C TYR A 533 -18.74 -14.77 3.99
N ALA A 534 -17.41 -14.63 3.87
CA ALA A 534 -16.51 -14.68 5.03
C ALA A 534 -16.80 -13.53 6.00
N ILE A 535 -17.01 -12.29 5.52
CA ILE A 535 -17.32 -11.15 6.39
C ILE A 535 -18.68 -11.34 7.09
N THR A 536 -19.73 -11.78 6.38
CA THR A 536 -21.04 -12.04 6.99
C THR A 536 -20.96 -13.15 8.03
N SER A 537 -20.27 -14.25 7.72
CA SER A 537 -20.06 -15.37 8.66
C SER A 537 -19.27 -14.93 9.89
N PHE A 538 -18.24 -14.09 9.73
CA PHE A 538 -17.49 -13.50 10.84
C PHE A 538 -18.38 -12.68 11.77
N LEU A 539 -19.26 -11.83 11.20
CA LEU A 539 -20.19 -11.01 11.99
C LEU A 539 -21.30 -11.82 12.67
N LEU A 540 -21.58 -13.03 12.18
CA LEU A 540 -22.48 -14.00 12.81
C LEU A 540 -21.78 -14.92 13.83
N GLY A 541 -20.46 -14.78 14.03
CA GLY A 541 -19.68 -15.58 14.97
C GLY A 541 -19.19 -16.93 14.41
N GLY A 542 -19.28 -17.18 13.10
CA GLY A 542 -18.89 -18.43 12.45
C GLY A 542 -17.39 -18.53 12.14
N THR A 543 -16.55 -18.83 13.13
CA THR A 543 -15.08 -18.95 13.01
C THR A 543 -14.61 -19.94 11.93
N LEU A 544 -15.12 -21.17 11.97
CA LEU A 544 -14.67 -22.24 11.08
C LEU A 544 -15.14 -22.02 9.63
N GLY A 545 -16.36 -21.51 9.45
CA GLY A 545 -16.88 -21.14 8.13
C GLY A 545 -16.01 -20.07 7.46
N VAL A 546 -15.61 -19.06 8.22
CA VAL A 546 -14.68 -18.01 7.76
C VAL A 546 -13.36 -18.61 7.28
N LEU A 547 -12.77 -19.52 8.05
CA LEU A 547 -11.51 -20.16 7.68
C LEU A 547 -11.62 -20.92 6.35
N ILE A 548 -12.60 -21.82 6.22
CA ILE A 548 -12.79 -22.62 4.99
C ILE A 548 -12.97 -21.71 3.79
N THR A 549 -13.81 -20.67 3.93
CA THR A 549 -14.04 -19.73 2.85
C THR A 549 -12.78 -18.95 2.48
N ILE A 550 -11.98 -18.48 3.44
CA ILE A 550 -10.71 -17.78 3.15
C ILE A 550 -9.71 -18.71 2.46
N LEU A 551 -9.57 -19.95 2.93
CA LEU A 551 -8.67 -20.93 2.31
C LEU A 551 -9.06 -21.18 0.85
N PHE A 552 -10.35 -21.31 0.57
CA PHE A 552 -10.83 -21.51 -0.81
C PHE A 552 -10.72 -20.22 -1.65
N ALA A 553 -11.14 -19.08 -1.11
CA ALA A 553 -11.17 -17.78 -1.81
C ALA A 553 -9.80 -17.29 -2.26
N TYR A 554 -8.78 -17.48 -1.42
CA TYR A 554 -7.40 -17.06 -1.74
C TYR A 554 -6.54 -18.20 -2.26
N GLY A 555 -6.86 -19.46 -1.92
CA GLY A 555 -6.17 -20.64 -2.44
C GLY A 555 -6.40 -20.88 -3.93
N LEU A 556 -7.62 -20.66 -4.42
CA LEU A 556 -7.94 -20.83 -5.85
C LEU A 556 -7.14 -19.86 -6.76
N PRO A 557 -7.10 -18.53 -6.51
CA PRO A 557 -6.21 -17.62 -7.22
C PRO A 557 -4.72 -17.99 -7.11
N VAL A 558 -4.28 -18.46 -5.94
CA VAL A 558 -2.89 -18.92 -5.75
C VAL A 558 -2.57 -20.04 -6.73
N LEU A 559 -3.42 -21.07 -6.82
CA LEU A 559 -3.22 -22.18 -7.74
C LEU A 559 -3.29 -21.72 -9.20
N SER A 560 -4.26 -20.86 -9.54
CA SER A 560 -4.43 -20.30 -10.88
C SER A 560 -3.24 -19.47 -11.36
N MET A 561 -2.50 -18.82 -10.46
CA MET A 561 -1.27 -18.08 -10.78
C MET A 561 -0.02 -18.97 -10.75
N TYR A 562 0.07 -19.88 -9.77
CA TYR A 562 1.27 -20.68 -9.52
C TYR A 562 1.46 -21.80 -10.55
N ILE A 563 0.39 -22.50 -10.94
CA ILE A 563 0.50 -23.64 -11.86
C ILE A 563 1.09 -23.18 -13.21
N PRO A 564 0.55 -22.16 -13.91
CA PRO A 564 1.14 -21.68 -15.16
C PRO A 564 2.57 -21.18 -14.98
N ALA A 565 2.88 -20.51 -13.87
CA ALA A 565 4.23 -20.02 -13.62
C ALA A 565 5.29 -21.15 -13.53
N VAL A 566 4.89 -22.35 -13.08
CA VAL A 566 5.77 -23.50 -12.95
C VAL A 566 5.77 -24.40 -14.19
N SER A 567 4.62 -24.52 -14.89
CA SER A 567 4.48 -25.40 -16.05
C SER A 567 4.80 -24.73 -17.39
N GLU A 568 4.55 -23.43 -17.53
CA GLU A 568 4.62 -22.69 -18.80
C GLU A 568 5.72 -21.61 -18.82
N PHE A 569 6.66 -21.63 -17.87
CA PHE A 569 7.75 -20.64 -17.83
C PHE A 569 8.54 -20.59 -19.14
N ASP A 570 8.66 -21.72 -19.86
CA ASP A 570 9.30 -21.78 -21.18
C ASP A 570 8.46 -21.11 -22.28
N VAL A 571 7.13 -21.08 -22.18
CA VAL A 571 6.23 -20.41 -23.13
C VAL A 571 6.18 -18.90 -22.88
N ALA A 572 6.14 -18.48 -21.60
CA ALA A 572 6.12 -17.08 -21.20
C ALA A 572 7.43 -16.32 -21.55
N LEU A 573 8.51 -17.05 -21.81
CA LEU A 573 9.85 -16.52 -22.09
C LEU A 573 10.36 -16.88 -23.50
N GLY A 574 9.51 -17.52 -24.33
CA GLY A 574 9.79 -17.77 -25.75
C GLY A 574 10.70 -18.96 -26.07
N LYS A 575 10.95 -19.87 -25.12
CA LYS A 575 11.69 -21.13 -25.36
C LYS A 575 10.87 -22.16 -26.14
N THR A 576 9.55 -22.10 -26.05
CA THR A 576 8.64 -22.93 -26.86
C THR A 576 7.61 -22.02 -27.53
N THR A 577 7.76 -21.83 -28.84
CA THR A 577 6.61 -21.47 -29.67
C THR A 577 5.69 -22.68 -29.65
N PHE A 578 4.52 -22.56 -29.04
CA PHE A 578 3.41 -23.39 -29.47
C PHE A 578 3.25 -23.14 -30.98
N ASP A 579 3.60 -24.13 -31.79
CA ASP A 579 3.04 -24.24 -33.13
C ASP A 579 1.53 -24.14 -32.95
N LYS A 580 0.95 -23.08 -33.49
CA LYS A 580 -0.49 -22.89 -33.57
C LYS A 580 -1.03 -23.97 -34.51
N GLY A 581 -1.41 -25.12 -33.94
CA GLY A 581 -2.32 -26.08 -34.53
C GLY A 581 -3.76 -25.69 -34.27
#